data_AF-U7QSG1-F1
#
_entry.id   AF-U7QSG1-F1
#
_cell.length_a   1.000
_cell.length_b   1.000
_cell.length_c   1.000
_cell.angle_alpha   90.00
_cell.angle_beta   90.00
_cell.angle_gamma   90.00
#
_symmetry.space_group_name_H-M   'P 1'
#
loop_
_entity.id
_entity.type
_entity.pdbx_description
1 polymer ?
#
loop_
_entity_poly.entity_id
_entity_poly.type
_entity_poly.pdbx_seq_one_letter_code
_entity_poly.pdbx_strand_id
1 'polypeptide(L)'
;MSALINHKKAFMALLNETARYHHRYRVFGDFVQCAAISLHNAVRPDSKLEQQYLQIIKHYEPEDVNRLSQLLVHVIMGLECEPHDFLGDESGWQAS
;
A
#
# COMPACT_ATOMS: atom_id res chain seq x y z
N MET A 1 -3.15 16.20 18.47
CA MET A 1 -1.73 15.81 18.63
C MET A 1 -1.65 14.32 18.41
N SER A 2 -1.39 13.86 17.18
CA SER A 2 -1.01 12.46 16.98
C SER A 2 0.36 12.30 17.65
N ALA A 3 0.44 11.45 18.65
CA ALA A 3 1.72 11.04 19.21
C ALA A 3 2.53 10.45 18.04
N LEU A 4 3.52 11.21 17.56
CA LEU A 4 4.63 10.87 16.66
C LEU A 4 4.62 9.44 16.04
N ILE A 5 3.55 9.05 15.34
CA ILE A 5 3.52 7.78 14.62
C ILE A 5 4.45 8.00 13.44
N ASN A 6 5.58 7.32 13.46
CA ASN A 6 6.44 7.25 12.29
C ASN A 6 5.70 6.39 11.26
N HIS A 7 4.95 7.05 10.38
CA HIS A 7 4.09 6.43 9.38
C HIS A 7 4.85 5.49 8.45
N LYS A 8 6.12 5.79 8.18
CA LYS A 8 7.01 4.89 7.42
C LYS A 8 7.30 3.60 8.16
N LYS A 9 7.59 3.65 9.46
CA LYS A 9 7.74 2.45 10.30
C LYS A 9 6.46 1.64 10.39
N ALA A 10 5.31 2.30 10.55
CA ALA A 10 4.01 1.65 10.58
C ALA A 10 3.67 0.98 9.24
N PHE A 11 3.95 1.65 8.12
CA PHE A 11 3.83 1.10 6.78
C PHE A 11 4.68 -0.16 6.61
N MET A 12 5.96 -0.11 6.97
CA MET A 12 6.87 -1.26 6.85
C MET A 12 6.42 -2.45 7.71
N ALA A 13 5.99 -2.20 8.95
CA ALA A 13 5.47 -3.24 9.83
C ALA A 13 4.21 -3.89 9.25
N LEU A 14 3.24 -3.07 8.82
CA LEU A 14 2.00 -3.56 8.24
C LEU A 14 2.23 -4.34 6.94
N LEU A 15 3.16 -3.88 6.09
CA LEU A 15 3.51 -4.57 4.86
C LEU A 15 4.13 -5.95 5.13
N ASN A 16 4.94 -6.07 6.18
CA ASN A 16 5.53 -7.36 6.59
C ASN A 16 4.51 -8.34 7.17
N GLU A 17 3.38 -7.83 7.65
CA GLU A 17 2.28 -8.64 8.17
C GLU A 17 1.26 -9.00 7.09
N THR A 18 1.19 -8.21 6.02
CA THR A 18 0.24 -8.39 4.93
C THR A 18 0.65 -9.55 4.04
N ALA A 19 -0.24 -10.52 3.88
CA ALA A 19 -0.10 -11.63 2.95
C ALA A 19 1.27 -12.32 3.00
N ARG A 20 1.66 -12.82 4.19
CA ARG A 20 2.94 -13.51 4.44
C ARG A 20 3.19 -14.74 3.54
N TYR A 21 2.18 -15.21 2.83
CA TYR A 21 2.24 -16.29 1.85
C TYR A 21 2.73 -15.83 0.46
N HIS A 22 2.85 -14.52 0.22
CA HIS A 22 3.41 -13.93 -1.01
C HIS A 22 4.79 -13.31 -0.76
N HIS A 23 5.60 -13.21 -1.80
CA HIS A 23 6.87 -12.49 -1.73
C HIS A 23 6.64 -10.99 -1.49
N ARG A 24 7.40 -10.35 -0.59
CA ARG A 24 7.17 -8.94 -0.21
C ARG A 24 7.19 -7.98 -1.40
N TYR A 25 8.09 -8.21 -2.35
CA TYR A 25 8.15 -7.40 -3.58
C TYR A 25 6.87 -7.48 -4.42
N ARG A 26 6.21 -8.65 -4.45
CA ARG A 26 4.92 -8.82 -5.11
C ARG A 26 3.84 -8.04 -4.38
N VAL A 27 3.76 -8.18 -3.04
CA VAL A 27 2.77 -7.47 -2.22
C VAL A 27 2.90 -5.96 -2.38
N PHE A 28 4.13 -5.45 -2.41
CA PHE A 28 4.38 -4.04 -2.66
C PHE A 28 3.96 -3.59 -4.07
N GLY A 29 4.31 -4.34 -5.11
CA GLY A 29 3.90 -4.02 -6.48
C GLY A 29 2.38 -4.02 -6.64
N ASP A 30 1.71 -5.04 -6.10
CA ASP A 30 0.25 -5.15 -6.09
C ASP A 30 -0.40 -4.00 -5.30
N PHE A 31 0.17 -3.61 -4.15
CA PHE A 31 -0.24 -2.42 -3.40
C PHE A 31 -0.16 -1.14 -4.24
N VAL A 32 0.98 -0.87 -4.88
CA VAL A 32 1.18 0.34 -5.70
C VAL A 32 0.20 0.36 -6.86
N GLN A 33 0.00 -0.77 -7.53
CA GLN A 33 -0.95 -0.92 -8.63
C GLN A 33 -2.39 -0.65 -8.17
N CYS A 34 -2.80 -1.24 -7.04
CA CYS A 34 -4.11 -1.03 -6.45
C CYS A 34 -4.32 0.44 -6.06
N ALA A 35 -3.36 1.06 -5.38
CA ALA A 35 -3.41 2.47 -5.01
C ALA A 35 -3.55 3.40 -6.23
N ALA A 36 -2.75 3.14 -7.29
CA ALA A 36 -2.81 3.91 -8.52
C ALA A 36 -4.19 3.81 -9.20
N ILE A 37 -4.77 2.61 -9.27
CA ILE A 37 -6.11 2.39 -9.83
C ILE A 37 -7.17 3.10 -8.98
N SER A 38 -7.14 2.95 -7.66
CA SER A 38 -8.10 3.61 -6.76
C SER A 38 -8.06 5.14 -6.89
N LEU A 39 -6.86 5.72 -6.98
CA LEU A 39 -6.68 7.16 -7.20
C LEU A 39 -7.19 7.59 -8.59
N HIS A 40 -6.92 6.81 -9.63
CA HIS A 40 -7.44 7.10 -10.97
C HIS A 40 -8.97 7.08 -10.99
N ASN A 41 -9.57 6.01 -10.46
CA ASN A 41 -11.02 5.81 -10.46
C ASN A 41 -11.76 6.86 -9.61
N ALA A 42 -11.10 7.43 -8.60
CA ALA A 42 -11.65 8.54 -7.83
C ALA A 42 -11.85 9.83 -8.66
N VAL A 43 -11.06 10.02 -9.71
CA VAL A 43 -11.16 11.18 -10.63
C VAL A 43 -11.96 10.83 -11.88
N ARG A 44 -11.66 9.68 -12.49
CA ARG A 44 -12.28 9.19 -13.72
C ARG A 44 -12.47 7.68 -13.61
N PRO A 45 -13.69 7.22 -13.32
CA PRO A 45 -13.98 5.79 -13.28
C PRO A 45 -13.66 5.10 -14.62
N ASP A 46 -12.85 4.05 -14.58
CA ASP A 46 -12.53 3.20 -15.73
C ASP A 46 -12.77 1.73 -15.36
N SER A 47 -13.74 1.09 -16.05
CA SER A 47 -14.11 -0.29 -15.77
C SER A 47 -13.01 -1.30 -16.06
N LYS A 48 -12.08 -1.02 -16.99
CA LYS A 48 -10.94 -1.91 -17.27
C LYS A 48 -9.94 -1.87 -16.13
N LEU A 49 -9.65 -0.67 -15.61
CA LEU A 49 -8.78 -0.53 -14.45
C LEU A 49 -9.42 -1.14 -13.20
N GLU A 50 -10.72 -0.91 -12.99
CA GLU A 50 -11.45 -1.55 -11.88
C GLU A 50 -11.39 -3.08 -11.98
N GLN A 51 -11.55 -3.65 -13.16
CA GLN A 51 -11.37 -5.09 -13.34
C GLN A 51 -9.95 -5.55 -12.98
N GLN A 52 -8.91 -4.80 -13.35
CA GLN A 52 -7.53 -5.13 -12.95
C GLN A 52 -7.36 -5.09 -11.44
N TYR A 53 -7.91 -4.09 -10.76
CA TYR A 53 -7.92 -4.01 -9.29
C TYR A 53 -8.58 -5.26 -8.68
N LEU A 54 -9.76 -5.65 -9.18
CA LEU A 54 -10.46 -6.86 -8.74
C LEU A 54 -9.66 -8.15 -9.01
N GLN A 55 -8.92 -8.21 -10.12
CA GLN A 55 -8.03 -9.35 -10.43
C GLN A 55 -6.81 -9.42 -9.51
N ILE A 56 -6.37 -8.32 -8.90
CA ILE A 56 -5.27 -8.33 -7.94
C ILE A 56 -5.80 -8.81 -6.60
N ILE A 57 -6.82 -8.12 -6.05
CA ILE A 57 -7.34 -8.38 -4.70
C ILE A 57 -7.89 -9.80 -4.51
N LYS A 58 -8.33 -10.48 -5.57
CA LYS A 58 -8.81 -11.87 -5.48
C LYS A 58 -7.75 -12.87 -5.01
N HIS A 59 -6.46 -12.50 -5.08
CA HIS A 59 -5.34 -13.32 -4.61
C HIS A 59 -4.98 -13.08 -3.15
N TYR A 60 -5.77 -12.24 -2.46
CA TYR A 60 -5.58 -11.84 -1.08
C TYR A 60 -6.76 -12.28 -0.23
N GLU A 61 -6.47 -12.67 1.01
CA GLU A 61 -7.50 -12.87 2.01
C GLU A 61 -8.20 -11.54 2.35
N PRO A 62 -9.47 -11.55 2.78
CA PRO A 62 -10.22 -10.33 3.09
C PRO A 62 -9.52 -9.41 4.11
N GLU A 63 -8.83 -10.00 5.09
CA GLU A 63 -8.02 -9.22 6.05
C GLU A 63 -6.84 -8.52 5.36
N ASP A 64 -6.18 -9.17 4.41
CA ASP A 64 -5.06 -8.59 3.69
C ASP A 64 -5.51 -7.48 2.74
N VAL A 65 -6.71 -7.59 2.14
CA VAL A 65 -7.31 -6.48 1.36
C VAL A 65 -7.53 -5.24 2.23
N ASN A 66 -7.97 -5.43 3.48
CA ASN A 66 -8.07 -4.34 4.45
C ASN A 66 -6.69 -3.77 4.80
N ARG A 67 -5.66 -4.61 4.98
CA ARG A 67 -4.29 -4.16 5.22
C ARG A 67 -3.73 -3.37 4.04
N LEU A 68 -3.98 -3.78 2.79
CA LEU A 68 -3.61 -3.02 1.58
C LEU A 68 -4.21 -1.61 1.57
N SER A 69 -5.46 -1.47 2.02
CA SER A 69 -6.11 -0.16 2.15
C SER A 69 -5.47 0.68 3.27
N GLN A 70 -5.10 0.05 4.40
CA GLN A 70 -4.41 0.72 5.51
C GLN A 70 -2.98 1.16 5.14
N LEU A 71 -2.29 0.43 4.27
CA LEU A 71 -0.99 0.86 3.72
C LEU A 71 -1.12 2.23 3.02
N LEU A 72 -2.19 2.43 2.23
CA LEU A 72 -2.43 3.71 1.55
C LEU A 72 -2.69 4.83 2.56
N VAL A 73 -3.40 4.55 3.67
CA VAL A 73 -3.59 5.51 4.75
C VAL A 73 -2.25 5.96 5.34
N HIS A 74 -1.31 5.03 5.58
CA HIS A 74 0.01 5.40 6.09
C HIS A 74 0.83 6.23 5.09
N VAL A 75 0.68 5.99 3.78
CA VAL A 75 1.31 6.83 2.76
C VAL A 75 0.74 8.25 2.80
N ILE A 76 -0.59 8.40 2.81
CA ILE A 76 -1.25 9.71 2.84
C ILE A 76 -0.83 10.49 4.09
N MET A 77 -0.94 9.87 5.27
CA MET A 77 -0.56 10.51 6.53
C MET A 77 0.93 10.87 6.59
N GLY A 78 1.80 10.03 6.00
CA GLY A 78 3.23 10.31 5.90
C GLY A 78 3.54 11.51 5.02
N LEU A 79 2.86 11.63 3.89
CA LEU A 79 3.01 12.75 2.95
C LEU A 79 2.39 14.05 3.46
N GLU A 80 1.32 13.98 4.27
CA GLU A 80 0.72 15.14 4.92
C GLU A 80 1.65 15.79 5.95
N CYS A 81 2.51 15.01 6.61
CA CYS A 81 3.49 15.53 7.56
C CYS A 81 4.64 16.29 6.88
N GLU A 82 5.24 15.68 5.85
CA GLU A 82 6.33 16.29 5.08
C GLU A 82 6.35 15.69 3.67
N PRO A 83 6.42 16.51 2.60
CA PRO A 83 6.63 16.01 1.24
C PRO A 83 8.06 15.48 1.12
N HIS A 84 8.22 14.16 1.23
CA HIS A 84 9.50 13.46 1.10
C HIS A 84 9.32 12.18 0.28
N ASP A 85 10.44 11.52 -0.06
CA ASP A 85 10.41 10.23 -0.75
C ASP A 85 10.00 9.09 0.21
N PHE A 86 8.68 8.99 0.46
CA PHE A 86 8.12 8.02 1.40
C PHE A 86 8.28 6.57 0.94
N LEU A 87 8.19 6.32 -0.39
CA LEU A 87 8.19 4.99 -0.98
C LEU A 87 9.55 4.55 -1.55
N GLY A 88 10.43 5.50 -1.92
CA GLY A 88 11.70 5.23 -2.58
C GLY A 88 12.91 5.10 -1.66
N ASP A 89 12.74 5.17 -0.33
CA ASP A 89 13.82 4.81 0.59
C ASP A 89 13.95 3.27 0.66
N GLU A 90 14.68 2.74 -0.33
CA GLU A 90 14.91 1.32 -0.59
C GLU A 90 15.73 0.62 0.52
N SER A 91 16.24 1.36 1.50
CA SER A 91 17.12 0.84 2.57
C SER A 91 16.44 -0.18 3.51
N GLY A 92 15.10 -0.21 3.57
CA GLY A 92 14.34 -1.16 4.39
C GLY A 92 14.02 -2.51 3.75
N TRP A 93 14.28 -2.67 2.43
CA TRP A 93 13.77 -3.81 1.65
C TRP A 93 14.78 -4.96 1.51
N GLN A 94 16.06 -4.73 1.80
CA GLN A 94 17.12 -5.74 1.66
C GLN A 94 17.31 -6.65 2.88
N ALA A 95 16.52 -6.50 3.96
CA ALA A 95 16.76 -7.17 5.23
C ALA A 95 15.75 -8.29 5.59
N SER A 96 14.95 -8.82 4.66
CA SER A 96 14.16 -10.04 4.93
C SER A 96 13.87 -10.81 3.66
#